data_AF-A0A7Y2YTQ8-F1
#
_entry.id   AF-A0A7Y2YTQ8-F1
#
_cell.length_a   1.000
_cell.length_b   1.000
_cell.length_c   1.000
_cell.angle_alpha   90.00
_cell.angle_beta   90.00
_cell.angle_gamma   90.00
#
_symmetry.space_group_name_H-M   'P 1'
#
loop_
_entity.id
_entity.type
_entity.pdbx_description
1 polymer ?
#
loop_
_entity_poly.entity_id
_entity_poly.type
_entity_poly.pdbx_seq_one_letter_code
_entity_poly.pdbx_strand_id
1 'polypeptide(L)'
;MSERAFWPSNPDALLTSAAQAVEAKNGLGRFLGRSWDYVDAHLAEVLLVTLERLPESGRLRRESDRMILRWVGRLIEEVPKDDPFRPKILRHFRAKIATD
;
A
#
# COMPACT_ATOMS: atom_id res chain seq x y z
N MET A 1 16.11 -26.15 9.69
CA MET A 1 16.82 -24.87 9.91
C MET A 1 15.79 -23.75 9.86
N SER A 2 15.53 -23.14 11.03
CA SER A 2 14.83 -21.90 11.39
C SER A 2 13.68 -21.34 10.53
N GLU A 3 12.43 -21.72 10.84
CA GLU A 3 11.18 -21.00 10.50
C GLU A 3 10.86 -19.84 11.48
N ARG A 4 11.86 -19.28 12.17
CA ARG A 4 11.68 -18.38 13.32
C ARG A 4 11.93 -16.89 13.03
N ALA A 5 11.76 -16.43 11.80
CA ALA A 5 12.31 -15.13 11.39
C ALA A 5 11.32 -13.98 11.12
N PHE A 6 9.99 -14.14 11.26
CA PHE A 6 9.08 -13.13 10.66
C PHE A 6 7.92 -12.59 11.51
N TRP A 7 7.90 -12.87 12.81
CA TRP A 7 7.00 -12.15 13.72
C TRP A 7 7.83 -11.14 14.52
N PRO A 8 7.47 -9.84 14.55
CA PRO A 8 7.96 -8.95 15.58
C PRO A 8 7.69 -9.63 16.92
N SER A 9 8.74 -10.09 17.61
CA SER A 9 8.64 -10.76 18.90
C SER A 9 8.23 -9.81 20.04
N ASN A 10 7.85 -8.57 19.70
CA ASN A 10 7.31 -7.57 20.60
C ASN A 10 5.85 -7.26 20.20
N PRO A 11 4.86 -7.53 21.07
CA PRO A 11 3.44 -7.29 20.81
C PRO A 11 3.10 -5.85 20.42
N ASP A 12 3.84 -4.85 20.93
CA ASP A 12 3.59 -3.44 20.61
C ASP A 12 3.88 -3.11 19.13
N ALA A 13 4.90 -3.76 18.57
CA ALA A 13 5.26 -3.59 17.16
C ALA A 13 4.21 -4.22 16.23
N LEU A 14 3.60 -5.34 16.65
CA LEU A 14 2.49 -5.97 15.94
C LEU A 14 1.25 -5.06 15.93
N LEU A 15 0.86 -4.53 17.10
CA LEU A 15 -0.27 -3.61 17.22
C LEU A 15 -0.07 -2.34 16.41
N THR A 16 1.14 -1.78 16.45
CA THR A 16 1.50 -0.59 15.67
C THR A 16 1.39 -0.86 14.16
N SER A 17 1.91 -2.00 13.69
CA SER A 17 1.83 -2.40 12.28
C SER A 17 0.38 -2.58 11.82
N ALA A 18 -0.46 -3.24 12.63
CA ALA A 18 -1.87 -3.44 12.33
C ALA A 18 -2.64 -2.11 12.28
N ALA A 19 -2.43 -1.21 13.26
CA ALA A 19 -3.05 0.11 13.28
C ALA A 19 -2.67 0.93 12.04
N GLN A 20 -1.41 0.84 11.64
CA GLN A 20 -0.86 1.48 10.46
C GLN A 20 -1.42 0.94 9.13
N ALA A 21 -1.69 -0.35 9.04
CA ALA A 21 -2.38 -0.97 7.90
C ALA A 21 -3.84 -0.51 7.82
N VAL A 22 -4.54 -0.47 8.96
CA VAL A 22 -5.92 0.03 9.04
C VAL A 22 -5.99 1.51 8.65
N GLU A 23 -5.05 2.34 9.12
CA GLU A 23 -4.94 3.74 8.72
C GLU A 23 -4.74 3.88 7.20
N ALA A 24 -3.83 3.08 6.63
CA ALA A 24 -3.56 3.08 5.20
C ALA A 24 -4.81 2.69 4.38
N LYS A 25 -5.52 1.62 4.76
CA LYS A 25 -6.77 1.19 4.09
C LYS A 25 -7.85 2.27 4.15
N ASN A 26 -8.04 2.91 5.31
CA ASN A 26 -8.96 4.04 5.48
C ASN A 26 -8.56 5.25 4.61
N GLY A 27 -7.26 5.56 4.58
CA GLY A 27 -6.71 6.63 3.74
C GLY A 27 -6.96 6.41 2.26
N LEU A 28 -6.70 5.19 1.76
CA LEU A 28 -7.01 4.81 0.37
C LEU A 28 -8.50 4.84 0.07
N GLY A 29 -9.34 4.38 1.01
CA GLY A 29 -10.79 4.46 0.88
C GLY A 29 -11.28 5.90 0.69
N ARG A 30 -10.80 6.84 1.52
CA ARG A 30 -11.11 8.27 1.37
C ARG A 30 -10.61 8.85 0.05
N PHE A 31 -9.39 8.50 -0.36
CA PHE A 31 -8.81 8.97 -1.62
C PHE A 31 -9.61 8.51 -2.85
N LEU A 32 -10.13 7.29 -2.83
CA LEU A 32 -10.89 6.71 -3.95
C LEU A 32 -12.41 6.91 -3.84
N GLY A 33 -12.93 7.39 -2.71
CA GLY A 33 -14.36 7.45 -2.43
C GLY A 33 -14.99 6.05 -2.25
N ARG A 34 -14.27 5.14 -1.59
CA ARG A 34 -14.67 3.76 -1.30
C ARG A 34 -14.74 3.50 0.21
N SER A 35 -15.59 2.55 0.60
CA SER A 35 -15.66 2.08 1.99
C SER A 35 -14.42 1.27 2.34
N TRP A 36 -14.15 1.16 3.64
CA TRP A 36 -13.08 0.29 4.15
C TRP A 36 -13.29 -1.16 3.71
N ASP A 37 -14.52 -1.69 3.80
CA ASP A 37 -14.84 -3.07 3.39
C ASP A 37 -14.50 -3.33 1.93
N TYR A 38 -14.74 -2.36 1.04
CA TYR A 38 -14.36 -2.49 -0.36
C TYR A 38 -12.84 -2.54 -0.53
N VAL A 39 -12.11 -1.70 0.21
CA VAL A 39 -10.64 -1.67 0.16
C VAL A 39 -10.05 -2.99 0.66
N ASP A 40 -10.62 -3.56 1.72
CA ASP A 40 -10.16 -4.82 2.28
C ASP A 40 -10.43 -6.00 1.34
N ALA A 41 -11.63 -6.05 0.74
CA ALA A 41 -12.01 -7.11 -0.21
C ALA A 41 -11.31 -7.02 -1.58
N HIS A 42 -10.93 -5.82 -2.02
CA HIS A 42 -10.39 -5.56 -3.37
C HIS A 42 -9.00 -4.90 -3.34
N LEU A 43 -8.16 -5.26 -2.37
CA LEU A 43 -6.90 -4.58 -2.10
C LEU A 43 -6.01 -4.42 -3.34
N ALA A 44 -5.77 -5.48 -4.09
CA ALA A 44 -4.88 -5.45 -5.26
C ALA A 44 -5.36 -4.47 -6.34
N GLU A 45 -6.66 -4.49 -6.66
CA GLU A 45 -7.30 -3.55 -7.58
C GLU A 45 -7.20 -2.12 -7.06
N VAL A 46 -7.50 -1.90 -5.78
CA VAL A 46 -7.42 -0.59 -5.14
C VAL A 46 -6.01 -0.01 -5.21
N LEU A 47 -4.98 -0.81 -4.95
CA LEU A 47 -3.59 -0.36 -5.05
C LEU A 47 -3.21 0.00 -6.49
N LEU A 48 -3.64 -0.79 -7.48
CA LEU A 48 -3.39 -0.50 -8.88
C LEU A 48 -4.07 0.81 -9.31
N VAL A 49 -5.37 0.97 -9.03
CA VAL A 49 -6.13 2.18 -9.35
C VAL A 49 -5.56 3.41 -8.64
N THR A 50 -5.14 3.24 -7.37
CA THR A 50 -4.48 4.33 -6.63
C THR A 50 -3.22 4.78 -7.34
N LEU A 51 -2.39 3.84 -7.78
CA LEU A 51 -1.17 4.15 -8.52
C LEU A 51 -1.49 4.81 -9.87
N GLU A 52 -2.48 4.36 -10.61
CA GLU A 52 -2.86 4.97 -11.89
C GLU A 52 -3.33 6.42 -11.74
N ARG A 53 -3.95 6.79 -10.61
CA ARG A 53 -4.40 8.17 -10.34
C ARG A 53 -3.29 9.11 -9.88
N LEU A 54 -2.22 8.58 -9.30
CA LEU A 54 -1.12 9.43 -8.82
C LEU A 54 -0.28 9.95 -10.00
N PRO A 55 0.24 11.18 -9.94
CA PRO A 55 1.16 11.69 -10.95
C PRO A 55 2.45 10.85 -11.03
N GLU A 56 3.00 10.69 -12.24
CA GLU A 56 4.12 9.79 -12.52
C GLU A 56 5.44 10.23 -11.86
N SER A 57 5.75 11.53 -11.79
CA SER A 57 7.06 12.01 -11.33
C SER A 57 7.06 13.45 -10.79
N GLY A 58 8.02 13.74 -9.88
CA GLY A 58 8.73 15.01 -9.67
C GLY A 58 7.95 16.32 -9.44
N ARG A 59 8.34 17.10 -8.41
CA ARG A 59 7.97 18.50 -8.05
C ARG A 59 6.47 18.89 -7.93
N LEU A 60 5.57 18.19 -8.62
CA LEU A 60 4.12 18.34 -8.61
C LEU A 60 3.42 17.45 -7.57
N ARG A 61 4.14 16.45 -7.01
CA ARG A 61 3.60 15.65 -5.91
C ARG A 61 3.42 16.52 -4.67
N ARG A 62 2.17 16.65 -4.27
CA ARG A 62 1.81 17.26 -2.99
C ARG A 62 2.21 16.31 -1.87
N GLU A 63 2.28 16.83 -0.65
CA GLU A 63 2.53 16.01 0.54
C GLU A 63 1.50 14.88 0.69
N SER A 64 0.25 15.13 0.26
CA SER A 64 -0.80 14.12 0.18
C SER A 64 -0.43 12.94 -0.71
N ASP A 65 0.19 13.19 -1.87
CA ASP A 65 0.55 12.14 -2.84
C ASP A 65 1.67 11.25 -2.29
N ARG A 66 2.63 11.88 -1.60
CA ARG A 66 3.71 11.15 -0.91
C ARG A 66 3.15 10.28 0.23
N MET A 67 2.17 10.79 0.97
CA MET A 67 1.50 10.02 1.99
C MET A 67 0.75 8.81 1.41
N ILE A 68 0.05 8.99 0.28
CA ILE A 68 -0.61 7.88 -0.43
C ILE A 68 0.42 6.84 -0.90
N LEU A 69 1.57 7.25 -1.43
CA LEU A 69 2.63 6.31 -1.81
C LEU A 69 3.18 5.53 -0.62
N ARG A 70 3.31 6.15 0.56
CA ARG A 70 3.70 5.45 1.79
C ARG A 70 2.67 4.39 2.19
N TRP A 71 1.38 4.72 2.10
CA TRP A 71 0.30 3.75 2.34
C TRP A 71 0.34 2.58 1.34
N VAL A 72 0.48 2.88 0.05
CA VAL A 72 0.60 1.86 -1.00
C VAL A 72 1.80 0.95 -0.74
N GLY A 73 2.98 1.52 -0.48
CA GLY A 73 4.20 0.76 -0.22
C GLY A 73 4.06 -0.22 0.95
N ARG A 74 3.33 0.17 2.00
CA ARG A 74 3.03 -0.73 3.13
C ARG A 74 2.06 -1.85 2.74
N LEU A 75 0.99 -1.53 2.02
CA LEU A 75 -0.08 -2.47 1.70
C LEU A 75 0.28 -3.46 0.58
N ILE A 76 1.32 -3.18 -0.23
CA ILE A 76 1.81 -4.12 -1.26
C ILE A 76 2.19 -5.49 -0.67
N GLU A 77 2.71 -5.52 0.56
CA GLU A 77 3.09 -6.76 1.24
C GLU A 77 1.87 -7.59 1.70
N GLU A 78 0.69 -6.98 1.83
CA GLU A 78 -0.56 -7.67 2.13
C GLU A 78 -1.18 -8.32 0.88
N VAL A 79 -0.71 -7.98 -0.33
CA VAL A 79 -1.19 -8.60 -1.57
C VAL A 79 -0.55 -9.99 -1.75
N PRO A 80 -1.35 -11.06 -1.93
CA PRO A 80 -0.85 -12.42 -2.15
C PRO A 80 0.16 -12.48 -3.29
N LYS A 81 1.22 -13.30 -3.14
CA LYS A 81 2.33 -13.31 -4.10
C LYS A 81 1.92 -13.77 -5.50
N ASP A 82 0.89 -14.58 -5.57
CA ASP A 82 0.25 -15.18 -6.74
C ASP A 82 -0.89 -14.32 -7.33
N ASP A 83 -1.21 -13.18 -6.71
CA ASP A 83 -2.23 -12.28 -7.24
C ASP A 83 -1.85 -11.76 -8.64
N PRO A 84 -2.76 -11.84 -9.63
CA PRO A 84 -2.48 -11.50 -11.02
C PRO A 84 -2.17 -10.01 -11.24
N PHE A 85 -2.60 -9.12 -10.34
CA PHE A 85 -2.31 -7.69 -10.42
C PHE A 85 -0.98 -7.31 -9.78
N ARG A 86 -0.42 -8.14 -8.89
CA ARG A 86 0.81 -7.83 -8.15
C ARG A 86 2.00 -7.41 -9.02
N PRO A 87 2.30 -8.08 -10.17
CA PRO A 87 3.36 -7.62 -11.06
C PRO A 87 3.13 -6.20 -11.61
N LYS A 88 1.88 -5.86 -11.93
CA LYS A 88 1.51 -4.52 -12.40
C LYS A 88 1.68 -3.50 -11.28
N ILE A 89 1.17 -3.78 -10.09
CA ILE A 89 1.29 -2.90 -8.91
C ILE A 89 2.76 -2.55 -8.66
N LEU A 90 3.64 -3.56 -8.61
CA LEU A 90 5.08 -3.37 -8.39
C LEU A 90 5.72 -2.52 -9.49
N ARG A 91 5.35 -2.76 -10.75
CA ARG A 91 5.86 -1.97 -11.89
C ARG A 91 5.47 -0.49 -11.76
N HIS A 92 4.19 -0.19 -11.51
CA HIS A 92 3.70 1.18 -11.35
C HIS A 92 4.29 1.85 -10.11
N PHE A 93 4.41 1.13 -8.99
CA PHE A 93 5.00 1.66 -7.77
C PHE A 93 6.48 2.03 -7.96
N ARG A 94 7.27 1.15 -8.58
CA ARG A 94 8.69 1.40 -8.89
C ARG A 94 8.88 2.62 -9.78
N ALA A 95 8.06 2.77 -10.83
CA ALA A 95 8.11 3.95 -11.70
C ALA A 95 7.90 5.26 -10.93
N LYS A 96 7.02 5.24 -9.92
CA LYS A 96 6.73 6.42 -9.10
C LYS A 96 7.84 6.75 -8.11
N ILE A 97 8.46 5.77 -7.46
CA ILE A 97 9.50 6.05 -6.47
C ILE A 97 10.87 6.30 -7.09
N ALA A 98 11.11 5.87 -8.35
CA ALA A 98 12.37 6.11 -9.06
C ALA A 98 12.58 7.58 -9.47
N THR A 99 11.57 8.43 -9.30
CA THR A 99 11.53 9.83 -9.74
C THR A 99 11.37 10.84 -8.59
N ASP A 100 11.41 10.37 -7.33
CA ASP A 100 11.58 11.19 -6.12
C ASP A 100 13.06 11.24 -5.74
#